data_AF-A0A5Z4ACF6-F1
#
_entry.id   AF-A0A5Z4ACF6-F1
#
_cell.length_a   1.000
_cell.length_b   1.000
_cell.length_c   1.000
_cell.angle_alpha   90.00
_cell.angle_beta   90.00
_cell.angle_gamma   90.00
#
_symmetry.space_group_name_H-M   'P 1'
#
loop_
_entity.id
_entity.type
_entity.pdbx_description
1 polymer ?
#
loop_
_entity_poly.entity_id
_entity_poly.type
_entity_poly.pdbx_seq_one_letter_code
_entity_poly.pdbx_strand_id
1 'polypeptide(L)'
;TDNYTLFLFTTSIIPIALIFWGCLKTQKNISLTILSVCVFYSYYYLGSFFGAERRIIAIGLSFFALIQYKSNKKVQSLILILCASTFHISSLVTLSVFLINKLSLNLYKILLVLGAILSLPLSHYLSDIISSVISLIPVEIVRYKLTVYTQNAQEYGSISISGILKRVVISAIFLYTLSFDIKNNKANLFLVKTYLFGTIIYLFLSPISAMFSVISIYFTIVEILLIPAVLVRVGIFTRIPALIFIVIFYFGYQVYSILGSYPELFYPYISVFSEIQR
;
A
#
# COMPACT_ATOMS: atom_id res chain seq x y z
N THR A 1 -8.69 26.30 -6.92
CA THR A 1 -9.13 27.01 -5.70
C THR A 1 -8.00 27.87 -5.24
N ASP A 2 -8.19 29.18 -5.16
CA ASP A 2 -7.14 30.10 -4.68
C ASP A 2 -6.82 29.89 -3.19
N ASN A 3 -7.69 29.14 -2.49
CA ASN A 3 -7.45 28.69 -1.13
C ASN A 3 -6.75 27.31 -1.12
N TYR A 4 -5.43 27.35 -1.03
CA TYR A 4 -4.57 26.17 -0.92
C TYR A 4 -4.86 25.33 0.33
N THR A 5 -5.20 25.96 1.46
CA THR A 5 -5.58 25.27 2.70
C THR A 5 -6.84 24.44 2.50
N LEU A 6 -7.87 25.00 1.84
CA LEU A 6 -9.09 24.26 1.52
C LEU A 6 -8.80 23.08 0.59
N PHE A 7 -7.94 23.28 -0.41
CA PHE A 7 -7.50 22.20 -1.28
C PHE A 7 -6.87 21.06 -0.48
N LEU A 8 -5.85 21.34 0.34
CA LEU A 8 -5.19 20.32 1.16
C LEU A 8 -6.15 19.63 2.13
N PHE A 9 -7.04 20.39 2.79
CA PHE A 9 -8.04 19.83 3.69
C PHE A 9 -8.96 18.86 2.95
N THR A 10 -9.48 19.25 1.77
CA THR A 10 -10.35 18.38 0.96
C THR A 10 -9.64 17.14 0.45
N THR A 11 -8.41 17.25 -0.05
CA THR A 11 -7.67 16.10 -0.55
C THR A 11 -7.22 15.15 0.57
N SER A 12 -7.09 15.65 1.79
CA SER A 12 -6.78 14.85 2.98
C SER A 12 -8.00 14.11 3.54
N ILE A 13 -9.14 14.78 3.64
CA ILE A 13 -10.32 14.22 4.31
C ILE A 13 -11.02 13.15 3.48
N ILE A 14 -11.06 13.30 2.15
CA ILE A 14 -11.69 12.35 1.24
C ILE A 14 -11.12 10.93 1.37
N PRO A 15 -9.81 10.69 1.24
CA PRO A 15 -9.26 9.34 1.36
C PRO A 15 -9.45 8.78 2.77
N ILE A 16 -9.29 9.59 3.82
CA ILE A 16 -9.52 9.15 5.20
C ILE A 16 -10.98 8.69 5.38
N ALA A 17 -11.94 9.45 4.88
CA ALA A 17 -13.36 9.10 4.94
C ALA A 17 -13.66 7.79 4.17
N LEU A 18 -13.10 7.63 2.96
CA LEU A 18 -13.25 6.40 2.17
C LEU A 18 -12.68 5.17 2.90
N ILE A 19 -11.49 5.30 3.48
CA ILE A 19 -10.87 4.24 4.28
C ILE A 19 -11.73 3.92 5.50
N PHE A 20 -12.13 4.95 6.27
CA PHE A 20 -12.94 4.78 7.47
C PHE A 20 -14.26 4.05 7.17
N TRP A 21 -15.00 4.49 6.14
CA TRP A 21 -16.25 3.84 5.74
C TRP A 21 -16.04 2.42 5.19
N GLY A 22 -14.96 2.18 4.45
CA GLY A 22 -14.61 0.83 3.98
C GLY A 22 -14.29 -0.13 5.14
N CYS A 23 -13.59 0.37 6.16
CA CYS A 23 -13.32 -0.35 7.40
C CYS A 23 -14.61 -0.64 8.17
N LEU A 24 -15.48 0.35 8.39
CA LEU A 24 -16.78 0.15 9.06
C LEU A 24 -17.66 -0.89 8.38
N LYS A 25 -17.69 -0.92 7.03
CA LYS A 25 -18.42 -1.93 6.28
C LYS A 25 -17.88 -3.34 6.47
N THR A 26 -16.64 -3.48 6.90
CA THR A 26 -15.96 -4.77 7.05
C THR A 26 -15.88 -5.21 8.52
N GLN A 27 -15.64 -4.27 9.43
CA GLN A 27 -15.42 -4.47 10.84
C GLN A 27 -16.61 -3.86 11.60
N LYS A 28 -17.43 -4.70 12.23
CA LYS A 28 -18.57 -4.23 13.03
C LYS A 28 -18.15 -3.54 14.33
N ASN A 29 -16.91 -3.72 14.76
CA ASN A 29 -16.36 -3.12 15.97
C ASN A 29 -15.66 -1.80 15.62
N ILE A 30 -16.13 -0.70 16.24
CA ILE A 30 -15.59 0.64 16.02
C ILE A 30 -14.12 0.76 16.42
N SER A 31 -13.69 0.08 17.48
CA SER A 31 -12.31 0.12 17.95
C SER A 31 -11.35 -0.54 16.95
N LEU A 32 -11.79 -1.59 16.24
CA LEU A 32 -11.02 -2.18 15.13
C LEU A 32 -10.96 -1.25 13.92
N THR A 33 -12.06 -0.53 13.66
CA THR A 33 -12.11 0.46 12.58
C THR A 33 -11.12 1.58 12.86
N ILE A 34 -11.12 2.13 14.08
CA ILE A 34 -10.19 3.19 14.51
C ILE A 34 -8.75 2.68 14.36
N LEU A 35 -8.44 1.47 14.83
CA LEU A 35 -7.10 0.90 14.67
C LEU A 35 -6.69 0.78 13.20
N SER A 36 -7.60 0.32 12.33
CA SER A 36 -7.36 0.24 10.88
C SER A 36 -7.04 1.62 10.28
N VAL A 37 -7.75 2.66 10.71
CA VAL A 37 -7.50 4.04 10.27
C VAL A 37 -6.18 4.57 10.83
N CYS A 38 -5.82 4.26 12.07
CA CYS A 38 -4.50 4.61 12.63
C CYS A 38 -3.38 3.94 11.83
N VAL A 39 -3.50 2.65 11.50
CA VAL A 39 -2.52 1.94 10.66
C VAL A 39 -2.43 2.59 9.27
N PHE A 40 -3.57 2.92 8.66
CA PHE A 40 -3.61 3.67 7.41
C PHE A 40 -2.87 5.00 7.49
N TYR A 41 -3.18 5.80 8.51
CA TYR A 41 -2.61 7.12 8.68
C TYR A 41 -1.09 7.06 8.89
N SER A 42 -0.63 6.23 9.83
CA SER A 42 0.79 6.10 10.13
C SER A 42 1.57 5.50 8.97
N TYR A 43 1.07 4.42 8.35
CA TYR A 43 1.86 3.72 7.35
C TYR A 43 1.75 4.32 5.95
N TYR A 44 0.52 4.49 5.47
CA TYR A 44 0.27 4.88 4.09
C TYR A 44 0.22 6.39 3.95
N TYR A 45 -0.58 7.07 4.77
CA TYR A 45 -0.79 8.50 4.64
C TYR A 45 0.52 9.27 4.84
N LEU A 46 1.14 9.14 6.02
CA LEU A 46 2.42 9.78 6.31
C LEU A 46 3.55 9.13 5.51
N GLY A 47 3.73 7.83 5.65
CA GLY A 47 4.91 7.12 5.14
C GLY A 47 5.01 6.99 3.63
N SER A 48 3.94 7.18 2.87
CA SER A 48 3.96 6.96 1.41
C SER A 48 3.35 8.09 0.59
N PHE A 49 2.56 8.99 1.20
CA PHE A 49 1.75 9.94 0.43
C PHE A 49 1.70 11.36 1.00
N PHE A 50 2.52 11.68 2.00
CA PHE A 50 2.65 13.07 2.47
C PHE A 50 3.11 13.95 1.29
N GLY A 51 2.20 14.80 0.76
CA GLY A 51 2.44 15.62 -0.43
C GLY A 51 2.03 15.00 -1.78
N ALA A 52 1.49 13.78 -1.81
CA ALA A 52 1.02 13.08 -3.02
C ALA A 52 -0.52 12.94 -3.07
N GLU A 53 -1.20 14.06 -2.82
CA GLU A 53 -2.64 14.20 -2.54
C GLU A 53 -3.59 13.53 -3.56
N ARG A 54 -3.27 13.58 -4.87
CA ARG A 54 -4.12 12.95 -5.91
C ARG A 54 -4.08 11.43 -5.87
N ARG A 55 -2.92 10.85 -5.53
CA ARG A 55 -2.71 9.40 -5.53
C ARG A 55 -3.39 8.73 -4.36
N ILE A 56 -3.42 9.37 -3.19
CA ILE A 56 -4.05 8.80 -2.00
C ILE A 56 -5.58 8.70 -2.15
N ILE A 57 -6.22 9.64 -2.86
CA ILE A 57 -7.64 9.53 -3.22
C ILE A 57 -7.88 8.29 -4.09
N ALA A 58 -7.05 8.07 -5.11
CA ALA A 58 -7.15 6.90 -5.97
C ALA A 58 -6.99 5.59 -5.18
N ILE A 59 -6.07 5.54 -4.22
CA ILE A 59 -5.89 4.38 -3.33
C ILE A 59 -7.10 4.16 -2.42
N GLY A 60 -7.66 5.23 -1.85
CA GLY A 60 -8.88 5.15 -1.04
C GLY A 60 -10.07 4.59 -1.84
N LEU A 61 -10.25 5.04 -3.08
CA LEU A 61 -11.26 4.52 -3.99
C LEU A 61 -10.99 3.05 -4.38
N SER A 62 -9.75 2.69 -4.72
CA SER A 62 -9.36 1.31 -5.00
C SER A 62 -9.58 0.40 -3.80
N PHE A 63 -9.24 0.84 -2.58
CA PHE A 63 -9.54 0.09 -1.35
C PHE A 63 -11.04 -0.14 -1.22
N PHE A 64 -11.85 0.92 -1.36
CA PHE A 64 -13.30 0.78 -1.27
C PHE A 64 -13.88 -0.12 -2.38
N ALA A 65 -13.28 -0.11 -3.57
CA ALA A 65 -13.60 -1.03 -4.65
C ALA A 65 -13.29 -2.49 -4.28
N LEU A 66 -12.17 -2.77 -3.61
CA LEU A 66 -11.84 -4.09 -3.10
C LEU A 66 -12.86 -4.55 -2.04
N ILE A 67 -13.36 -3.64 -1.21
CA ILE A 67 -14.44 -3.94 -0.25
C ILE A 67 -15.74 -4.28 -0.97
N GLN A 68 -16.14 -3.54 -2.00
CA GLN A 68 -17.33 -3.89 -2.80
C GLN A 68 -17.16 -5.25 -3.50
N TYR A 69 -15.97 -5.53 -4.04
CA TYR A 69 -15.67 -6.83 -4.65
C TYR A 69 -15.78 -7.97 -3.64
N LYS A 70 -15.20 -7.81 -2.44
CA LYS A 70 -15.31 -8.76 -1.32
C LYS A 70 -16.77 -9.05 -0.95
N SER A 71 -17.63 -8.04 -1.03
CA SER A 71 -19.08 -8.16 -0.80
C SER A 71 -19.88 -8.64 -2.02
N ASN A 72 -19.22 -9.25 -3.02
CA ASN A 72 -19.80 -9.71 -4.29
C ASN A 72 -20.45 -8.61 -5.17
N LYS A 73 -20.21 -7.33 -4.89
CA LYS A 73 -20.72 -6.19 -5.68
C LYS A 73 -19.71 -5.81 -6.77
N LYS A 74 -19.50 -6.74 -7.72
CA LYS A 74 -18.48 -6.64 -8.79
C LYS A 74 -18.63 -5.41 -9.69
N VAL A 75 -19.86 -5.05 -10.06
CA VAL A 75 -20.12 -3.86 -10.89
C VAL A 75 -19.76 -2.58 -10.15
N GLN A 76 -20.13 -2.47 -8.86
CA GLN A 76 -19.77 -1.31 -8.05
C GLN A 76 -18.25 -1.21 -7.87
N SER A 77 -17.57 -2.35 -7.70
CA SER A 77 -16.10 -2.39 -7.67
C SER A 77 -15.49 -1.88 -8.97
N LEU A 78 -15.98 -2.33 -10.12
CA LEU A 78 -15.51 -1.87 -11.44
C LEU A 78 -15.69 -0.36 -11.60
N ILE A 79 -16.88 0.17 -11.30
CA ILE A 79 -17.16 1.61 -11.37
C ILE A 79 -16.18 2.39 -10.49
N LEU A 80 -15.97 1.94 -9.25
CA LEU A 80 -15.04 2.62 -8.32
C LEU A 80 -13.59 2.60 -8.82
N ILE A 81 -13.13 1.53 -9.47
CA ILE A 81 -11.78 1.47 -10.06
C ILE A 81 -11.66 2.44 -11.24
N LEU A 82 -12.68 2.51 -12.11
CA LEU A 82 -12.71 3.48 -13.20
C LEU A 82 -12.73 4.92 -12.66
N CYS A 83 -13.51 5.19 -11.61
CA CYS A 83 -13.47 6.48 -10.91
C CYS A 83 -12.09 6.76 -10.28
N ALA A 84 -11.42 5.77 -9.68
CA ALA A 84 -10.07 5.95 -9.14
C ALA A 84 -9.07 6.34 -10.25
N SER A 85 -9.27 5.83 -11.47
CA SER A 85 -8.37 6.09 -12.60
C SER A 85 -8.40 7.53 -13.09
N THR A 86 -9.47 8.29 -12.80
CA THR A 86 -9.54 9.73 -13.12
C THR A 86 -8.65 10.56 -12.18
N PHE A 87 -8.39 10.09 -10.97
CA PHE A 87 -7.44 10.71 -10.04
C PHE A 87 -6.00 10.25 -10.29
N HIS A 88 -5.81 8.96 -10.57
CA HIS A 88 -4.50 8.41 -10.88
C HIS A 88 -4.61 7.16 -11.74
N ILE A 89 -4.07 7.22 -12.96
CA ILE A 89 -4.19 6.16 -13.98
C ILE A 89 -3.68 4.79 -13.50
N SER A 90 -2.66 4.76 -12.64
CA SER A 90 -2.11 3.49 -12.13
C SER A 90 -3.08 2.67 -11.28
N SER A 91 -4.18 3.27 -10.80
CA SER A 91 -5.25 2.52 -10.11
C SER A 91 -5.94 1.49 -11.01
N LEU A 92 -5.83 1.61 -12.35
CA LEU A 92 -6.32 0.58 -13.28
C LEU A 92 -5.68 -0.79 -13.03
N VAL A 93 -4.48 -0.85 -12.42
CA VAL A 93 -3.88 -2.13 -12.03
C VAL A 93 -4.82 -2.94 -11.14
N THR A 94 -5.65 -2.29 -10.32
CA THR A 94 -6.61 -2.93 -9.43
C THR A 94 -7.63 -3.79 -10.20
N LEU A 95 -7.86 -3.57 -11.50
CA LEU A 95 -8.69 -4.45 -12.34
C LEU A 95 -8.19 -5.90 -12.38
N SER A 96 -6.90 -6.15 -12.14
CA SER A 96 -6.37 -7.50 -12.01
C SER A 96 -7.07 -8.32 -10.91
N VAL A 97 -7.73 -7.67 -9.92
CA VAL A 97 -8.51 -8.33 -8.86
C VAL A 97 -9.55 -9.33 -9.40
N PHE A 98 -10.15 -9.03 -10.57
CA PHE A 98 -11.16 -9.88 -11.22
C PHE A 98 -10.58 -11.19 -11.78
N LEU A 99 -9.28 -11.21 -12.07
CA LEU A 99 -8.54 -12.37 -12.55
C LEU A 99 -7.89 -13.12 -11.39
N ILE A 100 -7.11 -12.40 -10.57
CA ILE A 100 -6.25 -13.00 -9.54
C ILE A 100 -7.06 -13.74 -8.47
N ASN A 101 -8.28 -13.29 -8.14
CA ASN A 101 -9.11 -13.95 -7.12
C ASN A 101 -9.43 -15.41 -7.48
N LYS A 102 -9.45 -15.75 -8.78
CA LYS A 102 -9.70 -17.10 -9.28
C LYS A 102 -8.51 -18.05 -9.08
N LEU A 103 -7.31 -17.52 -8.87
CA LEU A 103 -6.09 -18.31 -8.71
C LEU A 103 -6.05 -19.03 -7.35
N SER A 104 -5.43 -20.21 -7.31
CA SER A 104 -5.31 -20.99 -6.07
C SER A 104 -4.34 -20.33 -5.09
N LEU A 105 -4.59 -20.48 -3.77
CA LEU A 105 -3.69 -19.92 -2.75
C LEU A 105 -2.27 -20.49 -2.86
N ASN A 106 -2.12 -21.74 -3.32
CA ASN A 106 -0.82 -22.37 -3.50
C ASN A 106 0.03 -21.65 -4.57
N LEU A 107 -0.59 -21.17 -5.65
CA LEU A 107 0.13 -20.38 -6.65
C LEU A 107 0.72 -19.10 -6.03
N TYR A 108 -0.02 -18.41 -5.16
CA TYR A 108 0.51 -17.25 -4.45
C TYR A 108 1.69 -17.60 -3.55
N LYS A 109 1.63 -18.72 -2.84
CA LYS A 109 2.74 -19.18 -1.99
C LYS A 109 4.00 -19.46 -2.83
N ILE A 110 3.84 -20.12 -3.97
CA ILE A 110 4.93 -20.40 -4.90
C ILE A 110 5.53 -19.10 -5.42
N LEU A 111 4.69 -18.18 -5.93
CA LEU A 111 5.14 -16.89 -6.46
C LEU A 111 5.77 -16.00 -5.38
N LEU A 112 5.33 -16.09 -4.12
CA LEU A 112 5.94 -15.39 -2.99
C LEU A 112 7.38 -15.88 -2.76
N VAL A 113 7.58 -17.20 -2.72
CA VAL A 113 8.91 -17.80 -2.53
C VAL A 113 9.82 -17.49 -3.72
N LEU A 114 9.31 -17.65 -4.94
CA LEU A 114 10.05 -17.28 -6.14
C LEU A 114 10.42 -15.80 -6.15
N GLY A 115 9.46 -14.91 -5.87
CA GLY A 115 9.71 -13.46 -5.80
C GLY A 115 10.76 -13.12 -4.74
N ALA A 116 10.72 -13.77 -3.56
CA ALA A 116 11.70 -13.52 -2.51
C ALA A 116 13.12 -13.96 -2.93
N ILE A 117 13.27 -15.16 -3.49
CA ILE A 117 14.55 -15.70 -3.97
C ILE A 117 15.09 -14.88 -5.13
N LEU A 118 14.22 -14.55 -6.09
CA LEU A 118 14.59 -13.91 -7.33
C LEU A 118 14.81 -12.41 -7.16
N SER A 119 14.17 -11.73 -6.20
CA SER A 119 14.21 -10.26 -6.06
C SER A 119 15.62 -9.64 -6.08
N LEU A 120 16.60 -10.30 -5.46
CA LEU A 120 17.99 -9.84 -5.41
C LEU A 120 18.77 -10.16 -6.71
N PRO A 121 18.80 -11.40 -7.23
CA PRO A 121 19.38 -11.67 -8.54
C PRO A 121 18.76 -10.84 -9.67
N LEU A 122 17.43 -10.64 -9.62
CA LEU A 122 16.67 -9.97 -10.68
C LEU A 122 17.16 -8.54 -10.89
N SER A 123 17.58 -7.82 -9.86
CA SER A 123 18.01 -6.42 -10.04
C SER A 123 19.21 -6.24 -10.94
N HIS A 124 20.08 -7.25 -11.03
CA HIS A 124 21.27 -7.18 -11.87
C HIS A 124 20.96 -7.46 -13.35
N TYR A 125 19.92 -8.25 -13.65
CA TYR A 125 19.62 -8.71 -15.02
C TYR A 125 18.34 -8.11 -15.61
N LEU A 126 17.49 -7.48 -14.79
CA LEU A 126 16.17 -7.00 -15.23
C LEU A 126 16.23 -5.75 -16.10
N SER A 127 17.23 -4.89 -15.95
CA SER A 127 17.35 -3.65 -16.73
C SER A 127 17.13 -3.91 -18.23
N ASP A 128 17.83 -4.90 -18.78
CA ASP A 128 17.85 -5.19 -20.21
C ASP A 128 16.61 -5.97 -20.67
N ILE A 129 16.11 -6.88 -19.81
CA ILE A 129 14.85 -7.59 -20.06
C ILE A 129 13.70 -6.58 -20.09
N ILE A 130 13.71 -5.59 -19.21
CA ILE A 130 12.63 -4.62 -19.08
C ILE A 130 12.68 -3.58 -20.17
N SER A 131 13.86 -3.09 -20.55
CA SER A 131 13.98 -2.21 -21.71
C SER A 131 13.42 -2.90 -22.96
N SER A 132 13.66 -4.21 -23.10
CA SER A 132 13.09 -5.06 -24.15
C SER A 132 11.57 -5.22 -24.04
N VAL A 133 11.02 -5.42 -22.84
CA VAL A 133 9.56 -5.52 -22.65
C VAL A 133 8.88 -4.17 -22.87
N ILE A 134 9.48 -3.07 -22.42
CA ILE A 134 8.97 -1.71 -22.60
C ILE A 134 8.92 -1.35 -24.08
N SER A 135 9.91 -1.75 -24.88
CA SER A 135 9.93 -1.47 -26.32
C SER A 135 8.79 -2.15 -27.08
N LEU A 136 8.28 -3.29 -26.59
CA LEU A 136 7.13 -3.99 -27.16
C LEU A 136 5.78 -3.29 -26.89
N ILE A 137 5.74 -2.29 -26.01
CA ILE A 137 4.49 -1.57 -25.70
C ILE A 137 4.12 -0.67 -26.89
N PRO A 138 2.96 -0.88 -27.54
CA PRO A 138 2.59 -0.13 -28.74
C PRO A 138 2.14 1.30 -28.42
N VAL A 139 1.83 1.59 -27.16
CA VAL A 139 1.35 2.91 -26.71
C VAL A 139 2.53 3.79 -26.28
N GLU A 140 2.87 4.77 -27.10
CA GLU A 140 4.04 5.63 -26.93
C GLU A 140 4.09 6.35 -25.58
N ILE A 141 2.98 6.97 -25.14
CA ILE A 141 2.95 7.71 -23.87
C ILE A 141 3.20 6.80 -22.66
N VAL A 142 2.78 5.54 -22.73
CA VAL A 142 3.02 4.55 -21.68
C VAL A 142 4.48 4.12 -21.71
N ARG A 143 5.00 3.83 -22.91
CA ARG A 143 6.40 3.46 -23.12
C ARG A 143 7.35 4.53 -22.58
N TYR A 144 7.16 5.79 -22.96
CA TYR A 144 7.96 6.93 -22.50
C TYR A 144 8.00 7.02 -20.97
N LYS A 145 6.83 6.97 -20.30
CA LYS A 145 6.77 7.04 -18.83
C LYS A 145 7.50 5.90 -18.15
N LEU A 146 7.36 4.66 -18.67
CA LEU A 146 8.05 3.51 -18.11
C LEU A 146 9.56 3.61 -18.31
N THR A 147 10.01 4.06 -19.49
CA THR A 147 11.42 4.30 -19.79
C THR A 147 12.05 5.30 -18.81
N VAL A 148 11.37 6.42 -18.54
CA VAL A 148 11.83 7.43 -17.56
C VAL A 148 11.97 6.80 -16.17
N TYR A 149 10.99 6.02 -15.71
CA TYR A 149 11.04 5.37 -14.40
C TYR A 149 12.14 4.31 -14.27
N THR A 150 12.55 3.69 -15.38
CA THR A 150 13.64 2.70 -15.41
C THR A 150 15.02 3.33 -15.58
N GLN A 151 15.16 4.34 -16.43
CA GLN A 151 16.46 4.97 -16.70
C GLN A 151 16.94 5.80 -15.50
N ASN A 152 16.01 6.44 -14.79
CA ASN A 152 16.32 7.21 -13.58
C ASN A 152 16.19 6.35 -12.31
N ALA A 153 16.18 5.02 -12.42
CA ALA A 153 15.99 4.13 -11.27
C ALA A 153 17.04 4.35 -10.16
N GLN A 154 18.27 4.71 -10.52
CA GLN A 154 19.32 5.05 -9.55
C GLN A 154 18.96 6.30 -8.72
N GLU A 155 18.32 7.29 -9.33
CA GLU A 155 17.85 8.50 -8.64
C GLU A 155 16.64 8.22 -7.74
N TYR A 156 15.84 7.21 -8.09
CA TYR A 156 14.65 6.84 -7.33
C TYR A 156 14.90 5.90 -6.15
N GLY A 157 16.15 5.46 -5.98
CA GLY A 157 16.59 4.67 -4.83
C GLY A 157 16.81 3.19 -5.15
N SER A 158 17.67 2.56 -4.35
CA SER A 158 18.03 1.16 -4.48
C SER A 158 17.00 0.23 -3.84
N ILE A 159 17.17 -1.08 -4.09
CA ILE A 159 16.33 -2.12 -3.50
C ILE A 159 16.39 -2.07 -1.98
N SER A 160 15.23 -2.00 -1.34
CA SER A 160 15.13 -2.09 0.10
C SER A 160 15.08 -3.55 0.56
N ILE A 161 16.23 -4.10 1.00
CA ILE A 161 16.30 -5.44 1.61
C ILE A 161 15.37 -5.52 2.83
N SER A 162 15.33 -4.46 3.65
CA SER A 162 14.42 -4.37 4.80
C SER A 162 12.96 -4.36 4.36
N GLY A 163 12.62 -3.72 3.24
CA GLY A 163 11.30 -3.74 2.63
C GLY A 163 10.88 -5.14 2.15
N ILE A 164 11.78 -5.86 1.47
CA ILE A 164 11.57 -7.25 1.05
C ILE A 164 11.33 -8.14 2.27
N LEU A 165 12.23 -8.09 3.26
CA LEU A 165 12.14 -8.90 4.47
C LEU A 165 10.83 -8.63 5.22
N LYS A 166 10.48 -7.35 5.42
CA LYS A 166 9.22 -6.94 6.04
C LYS A 166 8.02 -7.57 5.35
N ARG A 167 7.97 -7.50 4.01
CA ARG A 167 6.84 -8.03 3.23
C ARG A 167 6.74 -9.54 3.31
N VAL A 168 7.86 -10.27 3.29
CA VAL A 168 7.89 -11.73 3.44
C VAL A 168 7.44 -12.14 4.84
N VAL A 169 7.97 -11.49 5.88
CA VAL A 169 7.62 -11.78 7.28
C VAL A 169 6.14 -11.51 7.55
N ILE A 170 5.60 -10.37 7.13
CA ILE A 170 4.17 -10.06 7.32
C ILE A 170 3.29 -11.05 6.54
N SER A 171 3.69 -11.43 5.31
CA SER A 171 2.98 -12.45 4.54
C SER A 171 2.94 -13.79 5.27
N ALA A 172 4.05 -14.21 5.88
CA ALA A 172 4.12 -15.44 6.67
C ALA A 172 3.22 -15.37 7.91
N ILE A 173 3.23 -14.25 8.63
CA ILE A 173 2.35 -14.01 9.79
C ILE A 173 0.88 -14.12 9.37
N PHE A 174 0.47 -13.47 8.29
CA PHE A 174 -0.91 -13.53 7.81
C PHE A 174 -1.33 -14.93 7.42
N LEU A 175 -0.48 -15.66 6.67
CA LEU A 175 -0.74 -17.04 6.26
C LEU A 175 -0.84 -17.99 7.46
N TYR A 176 0.00 -17.81 8.48
CA TYR A 176 0.03 -18.65 9.67
C TYR A 176 -1.15 -18.35 10.60
N THR A 177 -1.28 -17.10 11.06
CA THR A 177 -2.26 -16.71 12.08
C THR A 177 -3.70 -16.80 11.58
N LEU A 178 -3.95 -16.47 10.30
CA LEU A 178 -5.30 -16.48 9.72
C LEU A 178 -5.61 -17.79 8.98
N SER A 179 -4.76 -18.82 9.10
CA SER A 179 -4.88 -20.10 8.38
C SER A 179 -6.24 -20.79 8.59
N PHE A 180 -6.81 -20.70 9.79
CA PHE A 180 -8.15 -21.21 10.10
C PHE A 180 -9.24 -20.37 9.43
N ASP A 181 -9.13 -19.04 9.53
CA ASP A 181 -10.14 -18.11 9.01
C ASP A 181 -10.21 -18.16 7.48
N ILE A 182 -9.08 -18.27 6.79
CA ILE A 182 -9.05 -18.34 5.31
C ILE A 182 -9.62 -19.66 4.78
N LYS A 183 -9.57 -20.75 5.54
CA LYS A 183 -10.18 -22.03 5.16
C LYS A 183 -11.71 -21.96 5.25
N ASN A 184 -12.22 -21.24 6.24
CA ASN A 184 -13.65 -21.20 6.55
C ASN A 184 -14.37 -19.97 5.98
N ASN A 185 -13.65 -18.93 5.55
CA ASN A 185 -14.24 -17.68 5.09
C ASN A 185 -13.59 -17.18 3.78
N LYS A 186 -14.35 -17.31 2.67
CA LYS A 186 -13.93 -16.85 1.33
C LYS A 186 -13.59 -15.36 1.29
N ALA A 187 -14.24 -14.54 2.09
CA ALA A 187 -14.01 -13.10 2.14
C ALA A 187 -12.65 -12.77 2.81
N ASN A 188 -12.25 -13.53 3.83
CA ASN A 188 -10.94 -13.40 4.46
C ASN A 188 -9.84 -13.95 3.55
N LEU A 189 -10.10 -15.08 2.87
CA LEU A 189 -9.20 -15.61 1.85
C LEU A 189 -8.94 -14.59 0.74
N PHE A 190 -9.97 -13.88 0.29
CA PHE A 190 -9.84 -12.82 -0.71
C PHE A 190 -8.90 -11.69 -0.24
N LEU A 191 -9.05 -11.20 0.99
CA LEU A 191 -8.18 -10.15 1.54
C LEU A 191 -6.72 -10.61 1.61
N VAL A 192 -6.47 -11.83 2.09
CA VAL A 192 -5.12 -12.40 2.16
C VAL A 192 -4.52 -12.57 0.75
N LYS A 193 -5.27 -13.12 -0.21
CA LYS A 193 -4.80 -13.22 -1.60
C LYS A 193 -4.49 -11.86 -2.22
N THR A 194 -5.32 -10.86 -1.95
CA THR A 194 -5.10 -9.49 -2.44
C THR A 194 -3.82 -8.92 -1.86
N TYR A 195 -3.59 -9.06 -0.55
CA TYR A 195 -2.33 -8.66 0.07
C TYR A 195 -1.12 -9.38 -0.54
N LEU A 196 -1.18 -10.71 -0.67
CA LEU A 196 -0.10 -11.51 -1.25
C LEU A 196 0.18 -11.10 -2.69
N PHE A 197 -0.84 -10.78 -3.47
CA PHE A 197 -0.67 -10.25 -4.82
C PHE A 197 0.12 -8.94 -4.82
N GLY A 198 -0.23 -8.01 -3.93
CA GLY A 198 0.51 -6.77 -3.73
C GLY A 198 1.97 -7.04 -3.35
N THR A 199 2.20 -7.96 -2.41
CA THR A 199 3.56 -8.36 -2.04
C THR A 199 4.33 -8.96 -3.21
N ILE A 200 3.73 -9.83 -4.01
CA ILE A 200 4.36 -10.40 -5.20
C ILE A 200 4.72 -9.28 -6.19
N ILE A 201 3.80 -8.36 -6.47
CA ILE A 201 4.10 -7.17 -7.30
C ILE A 201 5.29 -6.40 -6.73
N TYR A 202 5.34 -6.17 -5.41
CA TYR A 202 6.46 -5.49 -4.79
C TYR A 202 7.78 -6.25 -5.02
N LEU A 203 7.81 -7.56 -4.74
CA LEU A 203 9.02 -8.38 -4.85
C LEU A 203 9.59 -8.44 -6.27
N PHE A 204 8.72 -8.47 -7.28
CA PHE A 204 9.14 -8.50 -8.69
C PHE A 204 9.43 -7.12 -9.27
N LEU A 205 8.74 -6.06 -8.81
CA LEU A 205 8.87 -4.74 -9.42
C LEU A 205 9.77 -3.76 -8.67
N SER A 206 9.88 -3.85 -7.34
CA SER A 206 10.78 -2.96 -6.58
C SER A 206 12.26 -3.12 -6.95
N PRO A 207 12.76 -4.31 -7.36
CA PRO A 207 14.13 -4.46 -7.85
C PRO A 207 14.46 -3.65 -9.11
N ILE A 208 13.43 -3.30 -9.88
CA ILE A 208 13.54 -2.58 -11.15
C ILE A 208 13.70 -1.08 -10.91
N SER A 209 12.78 -0.55 -10.11
CA SER A 209 12.69 0.86 -9.76
C SER A 209 11.82 0.97 -8.52
N ALA A 210 12.28 1.75 -7.54
CA ALA A 210 11.50 2.02 -6.35
C ALA A 210 10.13 2.63 -6.68
N MET A 211 9.99 3.34 -7.82
CA MET A 211 8.72 3.91 -8.27
C MET A 211 7.66 2.86 -8.60
N PHE A 212 8.06 1.67 -9.05
CA PHE A 212 7.10 0.60 -9.33
C PHE A 212 6.58 -0.07 -8.05
N SER A 213 7.27 0.08 -6.93
CA SER A 213 6.78 -0.40 -5.64
C SER A 213 5.43 0.23 -5.25
N VAL A 214 5.15 1.44 -5.73
CA VAL A 214 3.87 2.14 -5.51
C VAL A 214 2.68 1.36 -6.07
N ILE A 215 2.87 0.61 -7.16
CA ILE A 215 1.81 -0.22 -7.77
C ILE A 215 1.32 -1.28 -6.77
N SER A 216 2.21 -1.81 -5.94
CA SER A 216 1.85 -2.78 -4.89
C SER A 216 0.87 -2.22 -3.86
N ILE A 217 0.86 -0.90 -3.65
CA ILE A 217 0.06 -0.26 -2.59
C ILE A 217 -1.43 -0.43 -2.85
N TYR A 218 -1.87 -0.39 -4.11
CA TYR A 218 -3.27 -0.61 -4.48
C TYR A 218 -3.83 -1.97 -4.02
N PHE A 219 -2.95 -2.92 -3.68
CA PHE A 219 -3.33 -4.24 -3.17
C PHE A 219 -2.94 -4.42 -1.71
N THR A 220 -1.72 -4.02 -1.33
CA THR A 220 -1.24 -4.18 0.05
C THR A 220 -2.07 -3.35 1.04
N ILE A 221 -2.75 -2.29 0.60
CA ILE A 221 -3.64 -1.46 1.43
C ILE A 221 -4.66 -2.26 2.24
N VAL A 222 -5.04 -3.47 1.81
CA VAL A 222 -5.90 -4.36 2.61
C VAL A 222 -5.26 -4.80 3.93
N GLU A 223 -3.96 -4.59 4.12
CA GLU A 223 -3.26 -4.84 5.38
C GLU A 223 -3.84 -4.03 6.55
N ILE A 224 -4.45 -2.87 6.28
CA ILE A 224 -5.13 -2.08 7.31
C ILE A 224 -6.29 -2.86 7.94
N LEU A 225 -6.84 -3.85 7.25
CA LEU A 225 -7.84 -4.78 7.79
C LEU A 225 -7.21 -6.05 8.37
N LEU A 226 -6.13 -6.55 7.76
CA LEU A 226 -5.48 -7.80 8.15
C LEU A 226 -4.68 -7.64 9.46
N ILE A 227 -4.00 -6.52 9.68
CA ILE A 227 -3.24 -6.25 10.90
C ILE A 227 -4.17 -6.30 12.13
N PRO A 228 -5.27 -5.53 12.20
CA PRO A 228 -6.23 -5.65 13.30
C PRO A 228 -6.79 -7.07 13.47
N ALA A 229 -7.08 -7.78 12.37
CA ALA A 229 -7.58 -9.15 12.44
C ALA A 229 -6.57 -10.12 13.10
N VAL A 230 -5.30 -10.00 12.75
CA VAL A 230 -4.21 -10.75 13.39
C VAL A 230 -4.12 -10.42 14.88
N LEU A 231 -4.14 -9.14 15.24
CA LEU A 231 -4.03 -8.68 16.63
C LEU A 231 -5.18 -9.18 17.51
N VAL A 232 -6.40 -9.26 16.96
CA VAL A 232 -7.54 -9.89 17.63
C VAL A 232 -7.30 -11.38 17.82
N ARG A 233 -6.83 -12.07 16.77
CA ARG A 233 -6.61 -13.52 16.80
C ARG A 233 -5.55 -13.95 17.81
N VAL A 234 -4.47 -13.17 17.95
CA VAL A 234 -3.41 -13.43 18.94
C VAL A 234 -3.74 -12.88 20.34
N GLY A 235 -4.90 -12.26 20.53
CA GLY A 235 -5.35 -11.77 21.83
C GLY A 235 -4.65 -10.49 22.30
N ILE A 236 -3.95 -9.75 21.43
CA ILE A 236 -3.31 -8.46 21.78
C ILE A 236 -4.38 -7.38 22.01
N PHE A 237 -5.57 -7.53 21.43
CA PHE A 237 -6.63 -6.52 21.53
C PHE A 237 -7.18 -6.32 22.95
N THR A 238 -6.97 -7.27 23.86
CA THR A 238 -7.29 -7.10 25.29
C THR A 238 -6.26 -6.24 26.02
N ARG A 239 -5.14 -5.88 25.37
CA ARG A 239 -4.02 -5.11 25.93
C ARG A 239 -3.94 -3.75 25.24
N ILE A 240 -4.90 -2.87 25.54
CA ILE A 240 -4.97 -1.49 25.01
C ILE A 240 -3.61 -0.75 25.05
N PRO A 241 -2.80 -0.83 26.13
CA PRO A 241 -1.48 -0.20 26.16
C PRO A 241 -0.52 -0.71 25.08
N ALA A 242 -0.57 -2.00 24.74
CA ALA A 242 0.28 -2.59 23.71
C ALA A 242 -0.11 -2.08 22.31
N LEU A 243 -1.41 -1.89 22.05
CA LEU A 243 -1.88 -1.31 20.79
C LEU A 243 -1.45 0.15 20.62
N ILE A 244 -1.60 0.95 21.69
CA ILE A 244 -1.16 2.36 21.71
C ILE A 244 0.35 2.42 21.48
N PHE A 245 1.12 1.57 22.16
CA PHE A 245 2.56 1.50 21.98
C PHE A 245 2.96 1.16 20.54
N ILE A 246 2.33 0.16 19.92
CA ILE A 246 2.59 -0.22 18.52
C ILE A 246 2.30 0.95 17.57
N VAL A 247 1.16 1.63 17.74
CA VAL A 247 0.78 2.77 16.88
C VAL A 247 1.74 3.94 17.06
N ILE A 248 2.09 4.31 18.30
CA ILE A 248 3.03 5.40 18.59
C ILE A 248 4.42 5.08 18.06
N PHE A 249 4.93 3.88 18.34
CA PHE A 249 6.27 3.48 17.89
C PHE A 249 6.35 3.49 16.36
N TYR A 250 5.35 2.94 15.69
CA TYR A 250 5.31 2.91 14.23
C TYR A 250 5.15 4.30 13.63
N PHE A 251 4.31 5.15 14.22
CA PHE A 251 4.17 6.54 13.83
C PHE A 251 5.51 7.29 13.97
N GLY A 252 6.17 7.15 15.12
CA GLY A 252 7.48 7.76 15.38
C GLY A 252 8.55 7.30 14.39
N TYR A 253 8.59 6.00 14.09
CA TYR A 253 9.47 5.44 13.06
C TYR A 253 9.22 6.06 11.67
N GLN A 254 7.95 6.21 11.27
CA GLN A 254 7.62 6.79 9.97
C GLN A 254 7.96 8.28 9.88
N VAL A 255 7.68 9.04 10.94
CA VAL A 255 8.11 10.44 11.04
C VAL A 255 9.62 10.55 10.95
N TYR A 256 10.35 9.74 11.73
CA TYR A 256 11.82 9.69 11.66
C TYR A 256 12.33 9.36 10.25
N SER A 257 11.74 8.36 9.59
CA SER A 257 12.12 7.97 8.23
C SER A 257 11.91 9.10 7.22
N ILE A 258 10.78 9.81 7.30
CA ILE A 258 10.46 10.92 6.39
C ILE A 258 11.42 12.09 6.62
N LEU A 259 11.62 12.49 7.87
CA LEU A 259 12.53 13.56 8.24
C LEU A 259 13.98 13.25 7.84
N GLY A 260 14.40 11.99 7.98
CA GLY A 260 15.73 11.55 7.58
C GLY A 260 15.94 11.42 6.08
N SER A 261 14.87 11.23 5.30
CA SER A 261 14.95 11.05 3.84
C SER A 261 15.06 12.36 3.08
N TYR A 262 14.53 13.46 3.64
CA TYR A 262 14.54 14.79 3.01
C TYR A 262 14.84 15.91 4.02
N PRO A 263 15.96 15.83 4.77
CA PRO A 263 16.27 16.79 5.83
C PRO A 263 16.29 18.25 5.33
N GLU A 264 16.67 18.47 4.08
CA GLU A 264 16.73 19.77 3.41
C GLU A 264 15.37 20.41 3.13
N LEU A 265 14.29 19.61 3.07
CA LEU A 265 12.94 20.12 2.85
C LEU A 265 12.26 20.57 4.14
N PHE A 266 12.83 20.23 5.30
CA PHE A 266 12.27 20.57 6.60
C PHE A 266 12.98 21.78 7.21
N TYR A 267 12.25 22.88 7.30
CA TYR A 267 12.65 24.00 8.14
C TYR A 267 12.36 23.65 9.60
N PRO A 268 13.37 23.65 10.50
CA PRO A 268 13.14 23.42 11.92
C PRO A 268 12.08 24.40 12.44
N TYR A 269 11.13 23.88 13.23
CA TYR A 269 10.18 24.72 13.92
C TYR A 269 10.92 25.59 14.94
N ILE A 270 10.94 26.89 14.71
CA ILE A 270 11.44 27.86 15.67
C ILE A 270 10.31 28.10 16.66
N SER A 271 10.43 27.52 17.85
CA SER A 271 9.43 27.74 18.88
C SER A 271 9.40 29.23 19.28
N VAL A 272 8.27 29.69 19.80
CA VAL A 272 8.16 31.04 20.38
C VAL A 272 9.10 31.28 21.57
N PHE A 273 9.72 30.22 22.09
CA PHE A 273 10.74 30.27 23.14
C PHE A 273 12.18 30.22 22.61
N SER A 274 12.37 30.20 21.29
CA SER A 274 13.69 30.19 20.65
C SER A 274 14.26 31.60 20.56
N GLU A 275 15.53 31.77 20.92
CA GLU A 275 16.28 33.02 20.70
C GLU A 275 16.65 33.25 19.23
N ILE A 276 16.52 32.22 18.38
CA ILE A 276 16.77 32.31 16.94
C ILE A 276 15.64 33.13 16.28
N GLN A 277 15.95 34.33 15.82
CA GLN A 277 15.06 35.14 14.96
C GLN A 277 15.28 34.80 13.48
N ARG A 278 14.18 34.78 12.71
CA ARG A 278 14.18 34.64 11.24
C ARG A 278 13.90 35.98 10.59
#